data_AF-F0F130-F1
#
_entry.id   AF-F0F130-F1
#
_cell.length_a   1.000
_cell.length_b   1.000
_cell.length_c   1.000
_cell.angle_alpha   90.00
_cell.angle_beta   90.00
_cell.angle_gamma   90.00
#
_symmetry.space_group_name_H-M   'P 1'
#
loop_
_entity.id
_entity.type
_entity.pdbx_description
1 polymer ?
#
loop_
_entity_poly.entity_id
_entity_poly.type
_entity_poly.pdbx_seq_one_letter_code
_entity_poly.pdbx_strand_id
1 'polypeptide(L)'
;MVEMALYNVKDNCDILQLDNLVINEVETLVLKKYKKDTESVNKLGYQLEKLFDFCRENGITPNLSLWNNPYKRPRDLTILLDERGKEYRSSKMPTDEEMMLVAKLFHDAPNLDKETEYYTAVMALLMVAPSRCSELMSLSVNCLEWEEDSLGNKQLGIRWIPAKNGKEGLKWVPSSMQDVIIEAVKRLTDIGALARKAAKFAEENPNTVMISPDQGMQVSHYLSQKPLTEIEIGKVLEINGKNGIKTKWFEKLMKENNGVITSNVLGKYLYEKYTSKFNYWPYIDKNKNVKASEALLLFRENEFHDDFLPKKFSFILPTVNLINDRFCYSDTRPKTSLWEKHCITTSKGEFVRLLSHNARHWLSTKAERGGMDELTLANWAGRARIADNKAYDHRTEEEKSEAVRNLLIPEDASLLDKIHLNLPVTYEDLGKNRIGIATITEIGICEHD
;
A
#
# COMPACT_ATOMS: atom_id res chain seq x y z
N MET A 1 23.44 -16.90 -9.28
CA MET A 1 24.63 -16.74 -8.41
C MET A 1 25.58 -17.90 -8.67
N VAL A 2 25.15 -19.15 -8.44
CA VAL A 2 25.97 -20.35 -8.72
C VAL A 2 26.45 -20.44 -10.16
N GLU A 3 25.56 -20.29 -11.14
CA GLU A 3 25.94 -20.28 -12.57
C GLU A 3 27.02 -19.24 -12.91
N MET A 4 26.85 -18.02 -12.38
CA MET A 4 27.81 -16.93 -12.58
C MET A 4 29.15 -17.22 -11.87
N ALA A 5 29.13 -17.83 -10.69
CA ALA A 5 30.33 -18.25 -9.98
C ALA A 5 31.06 -19.39 -10.70
N LEU A 6 30.33 -20.36 -11.24
CA LEU A 6 30.87 -21.43 -12.07
C LEU A 6 31.59 -20.84 -13.28
N TYR A 7 30.92 -19.93 -14.01
CA TYR A 7 31.55 -19.26 -15.16
C TYR A 7 32.81 -18.49 -14.75
N ASN A 8 32.76 -17.72 -13.66
CA ASN A 8 33.91 -16.93 -13.20
C ASN A 8 35.12 -17.79 -12.79
N VAL A 9 34.89 -18.97 -12.21
CA VAL A 9 35.97 -19.83 -11.66
C VAL A 9 36.42 -20.90 -12.65
N LYS A 10 35.53 -21.40 -13.50
CA LYS A 10 35.73 -22.57 -14.37
C LYS A 10 35.65 -22.27 -15.86
N ASP A 11 35.30 -21.03 -16.24
CA ASP A 11 35.03 -20.63 -17.63
C ASP A 11 33.94 -21.47 -18.32
N ASN A 12 33.06 -22.08 -17.52
CA ASN A 12 31.90 -22.84 -17.96
C ASN A 12 30.84 -22.86 -16.86
N CYS A 13 29.60 -23.21 -17.20
CA CYS A 13 28.48 -23.27 -16.28
C CYS A 13 28.11 -24.70 -15.85
N ASP A 14 29.04 -25.66 -15.93
CA ASP A 14 28.76 -27.06 -15.63
C ASP A 14 28.68 -27.30 -14.11
N ILE A 15 27.49 -27.67 -13.62
CA ILE A 15 27.24 -27.93 -12.19
C ILE A 15 28.10 -29.07 -11.64
N LEU A 16 28.58 -29.98 -12.49
CA LEU A 16 29.50 -31.06 -12.09
C LEU A 16 30.87 -30.54 -11.64
N GLN A 17 31.21 -29.29 -11.98
CA GLN A 17 32.45 -28.64 -11.57
C GLN A 17 32.30 -27.79 -10.30
N LEU A 18 31.16 -27.93 -9.60
CA LEU A 18 30.93 -27.27 -8.33
C LEU A 18 31.94 -27.79 -7.27
N ASP A 19 32.76 -26.89 -6.76
CA ASP A 19 33.73 -27.14 -5.70
C ASP A 19 33.80 -25.96 -4.71
N ASN A 20 34.70 -26.04 -3.73
CA ASN A 20 34.83 -25.01 -2.70
C ASN A 20 35.30 -23.64 -3.25
N LEU A 21 36.01 -23.60 -4.39
CA LEU A 21 36.41 -22.34 -5.03
C LEU A 21 35.17 -21.65 -5.63
N VAL A 22 34.30 -22.42 -6.25
CA VAL A 22 33.02 -21.92 -6.77
C VAL A 22 32.13 -21.42 -5.62
N ILE A 23 32.05 -22.13 -4.50
CA ILE A 23 31.29 -21.69 -3.31
C ILE A 23 31.81 -20.34 -2.80
N ASN A 24 33.13 -20.18 -2.66
CA ASN A 24 33.72 -18.91 -2.20
C ASN A 24 33.40 -17.75 -3.16
N GLU A 25 33.37 -18.00 -4.46
CA GLU A 25 32.95 -17.01 -5.45
C GLU A 25 31.45 -16.71 -5.35
N VAL A 26 30.60 -17.71 -5.08
CA VAL A 26 29.17 -17.48 -4.78
C VAL A 26 29.00 -16.52 -3.61
N GLU A 27 29.72 -16.73 -2.52
CA GLU A 27 29.66 -15.84 -1.35
C GLU A 27 30.10 -14.42 -1.70
N THR A 28 31.18 -14.28 -2.47
CA THR A 28 31.69 -12.99 -2.94
C THR A 28 30.65 -12.26 -3.80
N LEU A 29 30.03 -12.95 -4.75
CA LEU A 29 28.99 -12.39 -5.62
C LEU A 29 27.74 -12.00 -4.83
N VAL A 30 27.33 -12.80 -3.84
CA VAL A 30 26.20 -12.48 -2.97
C VAL A 30 26.48 -11.19 -2.19
N LEU A 31 27.65 -11.07 -1.58
CA LEU A 31 28.02 -9.88 -0.80
C LEU A 31 28.25 -8.63 -1.65
N LYS A 32 28.68 -8.80 -2.91
CA LYS A 32 28.83 -7.70 -3.87
C LYS A 32 27.48 -7.18 -4.34
N LYS A 33 26.50 -8.07 -4.56
CA LYS A 33 25.20 -7.72 -5.13
C LYS A 33 24.15 -7.33 -4.09
N TYR A 34 24.23 -7.89 -2.89
CA TYR A 34 23.21 -7.73 -1.87
C TYR A 34 23.77 -7.19 -0.56
N LYS A 35 22.97 -6.35 0.11
CA LYS A 35 23.31 -5.83 1.44
C LYS A 35 23.31 -6.95 2.47
N LYS A 36 24.37 -7.02 3.28
CA LYS A 36 24.49 -7.93 4.43
C LYS A 36 23.32 -7.78 5.40
N ASP A 37 23.05 -8.85 6.15
CA ASP A 37 22.06 -8.92 7.23
C ASP A 37 20.62 -8.57 6.80
N THR A 38 20.25 -8.90 5.57
CA THR A 38 18.88 -8.75 5.06
C THR A 38 18.16 -10.10 5.02
N GLU A 39 16.83 -10.06 5.16
CA GLU A 39 16.01 -11.27 5.11
C GLU A 39 16.14 -11.98 3.76
N SER A 40 16.23 -11.21 2.67
CA SER A 40 16.43 -11.74 1.33
C SER A 40 17.75 -12.51 1.18
N VAL A 41 18.84 -12.01 1.79
CA VAL A 41 20.15 -12.68 1.76
C VAL A 41 20.16 -13.93 2.64
N ASN A 42 19.53 -13.88 3.82
CA ASN A 42 19.34 -15.07 4.65
C ASN A 42 18.53 -16.16 3.91
N LYS A 43 17.43 -15.80 3.26
CA LYS A 43 16.62 -16.72 2.45
C LYS A 43 17.40 -17.27 1.26
N LEU A 44 18.16 -16.43 0.56
CA LEU A 44 19.04 -16.86 -0.53
C LEU A 44 20.06 -17.88 -0.03
N GLY A 45 20.69 -17.64 1.12
CA GLY A 45 21.59 -18.59 1.76
C GLY A 45 20.95 -19.95 1.98
N TYR A 46 19.73 -20.01 2.53
CA TYR A 46 19.02 -21.29 2.68
C TYR A 46 18.71 -21.99 1.35
N GLN A 47 18.46 -21.24 0.27
CA GLN A 47 18.27 -21.85 -1.05
C GLN A 47 19.58 -22.40 -1.62
N LEU A 48 20.71 -21.72 -1.38
CA LEU A 48 22.03 -22.19 -1.77
C LEU A 48 22.43 -23.46 -1.00
N GLU A 49 22.20 -23.48 0.31
CA GLU A 49 22.42 -24.65 1.17
C GLU A 49 21.64 -25.86 0.65
N LYS A 50 20.34 -25.70 0.42
CA LYS A 50 19.50 -26.75 -0.19
C LYS A 50 20.00 -27.24 -1.54
N LEU A 51 20.49 -26.34 -2.39
CA LEU A 51 21.04 -26.70 -3.69
C LEU A 51 22.34 -27.50 -3.55
N PHE A 52 23.23 -27.08 -2.66
CA PHE A 52 24.51 -27.76 -2.44
C PHE A 52 24.31 -29.12 -1.77
N ASP A 53 23.38 -29.23 -0.82
CA ASP A 53 22.99 -30.50 -0.22
C ASP A 53 22.35 -31.42 -1.26
N PHE A 54 21.46 -30.90 -2.11
CA PHE A 54 20.89 -31.66 -3.22
C PHE A 54 21.97 -32.23 -4.15
N CYS A 55 22.98 -31.44 -4.52
CA CYS A 55 24.08 -31.89 -5.38
C CYS A 55 24.92 -32.99 -4.71
N ARG A 56 25.08 -32.93 -3.38
CA ARG A 56 25.83 -33.92 -2.60
C ARG A 56 25.04 -35.22 -2.45
N GLU A 57 23.78 -35.12 -2.02
CA GLU A 57 22.87 -36.25 -1.77
C GLU A 57 22.57 -37.07 -3.03
N ASN A 58 22.50 -36.41 -4.19
CA ASN A 58 22.22 -37.07 -5.47
C ASN A 58 23.48 -37.46 -6.25
N GLY A 59 24.67 -37.35 -5.65
CA GLY A 59 25.93 -37.78 -6.28
C GLY A 59 26.37 -36.95 -7.50
N ILE A 60 25.85 -35.73 -7.64
CA ILE A 60 26.27 -34.78 -8.70
C ILE A 60 27.68 -34.26 -8.39
N THR A 61 27.89 -33.80 -7.15
CA THR A 61 29.21 -33.40 -6.63
C THR A 61 29.39 -33.97 -5.22
N PRO A 62 29.62 -35.29 -5.09
CA PRO A 62 29.64 -35.98 -3.78
C PRO A 62 30.78 -35.51 -2.87
N ASN A 63 31.86 -34.97 -3.45
CA ASN A 63 33.03 -34.46 -2.72
C ASN A 63 32.88 -32.99 -2.27
N LEU A 64 31.72 -32.35 -2.56
CA LEU A 64 31.48 -30.98 -2.13
C LEU A 64 31.41 -30.90 -0.60
N SER A 65 32.14 -29.96 -0.01
CA SER A 65 32.15 -29.79 1.44
C SER A 65 30.77 -29.34 1.96
N LEU A 66 30.48 -29.69 3.22
CA LEU A 66 29.26 -29.25 3.87
C LEU A 66 29.29 -27.73 4.03
N TRP A 67 28.27 -27.06 3.50
CA TRP A 67 28.13 -25.62 3.54
C TRP A 67 26.83 -25.27 4.24
N ASN A 68 26.93 -24.55 5.35
CA ASN A 68 25.77 -24.04 6.09
C ASN A 68 25.61 -22.55 5.79
N ASN A 69 24.37 -22.07 5.72
CA ASN A 69 24.08 -20.66 5.50
C ASN A 69 24.77 -19.74 6.53
N PRO A 70 25.76 -18.91 6.12
CA PRO A 70 26.47 -18.02 7.03
C PRO A 70 25.68 -16.72 7.32
N TYR A 71 24.61 -16.47 6.56
CA TYR A 71 23.84 -15.23 6.65
C TYR A 71 22.79 -15.36 7.76
N LYS A 72 23.00 -14.67 8.88
CA LYS A 72 22.07 -14.72 10.01
C LYS A 72 20.72 -14.12 9.63
N ARG A 73 19.65 -14.70 10.21
CA ARG A 73 18.32 -14.09 10.13
C ARG A 73 18.37 -12.73 10.82
N PRO A 74 17.91 -11.64 10.16
CA PRO A 74 17.87 -10.34 10.82
C PRO A 74 16.96 -10.39 12.04
N ARG A 75 17.34 -9.64 13.09
CA ARG A 75 16.51 -9.47 14.28
C ARG A 75 15.23 -8.74 13.89
N ASP A 76 14.14 -9.11 14.53
CA ASP A 76 12.85 -8.47 14.33
C ASP A 76 12.82 -7.11 15.02
N LEU A 77 12.85 -6.04 14.22
CA LEU A 77 12.92 -4.66 14.71
C LEU A 77 11.63 -4.24 15.43
N THR A 78 10.51 -4.95 15.25
CA THR A 78 9.26 -4.64 15.96
C THR A 78 9.37 -4.94 17.46
N ILE A 79 10.15 -5.95 17.85
CA ILE A 79 10.31 -6.40 19.25
C ILE A 79 11.64 -5.97 19.88
N LEU A 80 12.56 -5.43 19.06
CA LEU A 80 13.90 -5.10 19.54
C LEU A 80 13.84 -3.90 20.49
N LEU A 81 14.47 -4.01 21.66
CA LEU A 81 14.45 -2.98 22.72
C LEU A 81 15.53 -1.91 22.56
N ASP A 82 16.49 -2.14 21.65
CA ASP A 82 17.58 -1.19 21.38
C ASP A 82 17.09 0.04 20.60
N GLU A 83 17.99 1.01 20.43
CA GLU A 83 17.71 2.26 19.70
C GLU A 83 17.20 1.99 18.28
N ARG A 84 17.71 0.95 17.59
CA ARG A 84 17.29 0.61 16.23
C ARG A 84 15.83 0.15 16.19
N GLY A 85 15.41 -0.64 17.16
CA GLY A 85 14.00 -1.05 17.30
C GLY A 85 13.09 0.14 17.62
N LYS A 86 13.52 1.02 18.52
CA LYS A 86 12.79 2.25 18.87
C LYS A 86 12.63 3.19 17.67
N GLU A 87 13.71 3.47 16.95
CA GLU A 87 13.70 4.27 15.72
C GLU A 87 12.83 3.63 14.64
N TYR A 88 12.93 2.31 14.45
CA TYR A 88 12.11 1.61 13.48
C TYR A 88 10.61 1.77 13.77
N ARG A 89 10.16 1.46 15.00
CA ARG A 89 8.76 1.62 15.41
C ARG A 89 8.28 3.07 15.24
N SER A 90 9.10 4.02 15.71
CA SER A 90 8.81 5.46 15.58
C SER A 90 8.67 5.88 14.11
N SER A 91 9.58 5.45 13.23
CA SER A 91 9.54 5.79 11.80
C SER A 91 8.32 5.24 11.05
N LYS A 92 7.64 4.23 11.60
CA LYS A 92 6.43 3.64 11.02
C LYS A 92 5.16 4.30 11.50
N MET A 93 5.22 5.02 12.61
CA MET A 93 4.07 5.63 13.26
C MET A 93 4.08 7.14 12.97
N PRO A 94 3.04 7.69 12.33
CA PRO A 94 2.91 9.13 12.27
C PRO A 94 2.72 9.69 13.68
N THR A 95 3.30 10.86 13.90
CA THR A 95 3.12 11.64 15.13
C THR A 95 1.70 12.22 15.20
N ASP A 96 1.25 12.57 16.40
CA ASP A 96 -0.05 13.19 16.57
C ASP A 96 -0.13 14.54 15.84
N GLU A 97 0.97 15.29 15.76
CA GLU A 97 1.06 16.52 14.96
C GLU A 97 0.81 16.24 13.47
N GLU A 98 1.51 15.26 12.88
CA GLU A 98 1.31 14.89 11.47
C GLU A 98 -0.14 14.45 11.20
N MET A 99 -0.74 13.70 12.13
CA MET A 99 -2.13 13.27 12.02
C MET A 99 -3.11 14.45 12.09
N MET A 100 -2.86 15.43 12.96
CA MET A 100 -3.64 16.66 13.02
C MET A 100 -3.49 17.52 11.77
N LEU A 101 -2.30 17.55 11.16
CA LEU A 101 -2.09 18.22 9.87
C LEU A 101 -2.85 17.54 8.74
N VAL A 102 -2.93 16.21 8.70
CA VAL A 102 -3.76 15.46 7.74
C VAL A 102 -5.25 15.82 7.92
N ALA A 103 -5.73 15.84 9.17
CA ALA A 103 -7.12 16.19 9.47
C ALA A 103 -7.44 17.65 9.06
N LYS A 104 -6.55 18.59 9.39
CA LYS A 104 -6.66 19.99 8.97
C LYS A 104 -6.68 20.12 7.45
N LEU A 105 -5.76 19.44 6.75
CA LEU A 105 -5.69 19.49 5.30
C LEU A 105 -6.96 18.94 4.65
N PHE A 106 -7.54 17.85 5.17
CA PHE A 106 -8.84 17.34 4.70
C PHE A 106 -9.99 18.33 4.89
N HIS A 107 -10.02 19.02 6.04
CA HIS A 107 -11.01 20.05 6.34
C HIS A 107 -10.90 21.23 5.36
N ASP A 108 -9.69 21.75 5.16
CA ASP A 108 -9.42 22.93 4.34
C ASP A 108 -9.48 22.63 2.82
N ALA A 109 -9.34 21.36 2.42
CA ALA A 109 -9.15 20.94 1.03
C ALA A 109 -10.11 21.54 -0.01
N PRO A 110 -11.43 21.63 0.22
CA PRO A 110 -12.36 22.20 -0.76
C PRO A 110 -12.09 23.67 -1.10
N ASN A 111 -11.42 24.41 -0.21
CA ASN A 111 -11.06 25.81 -0.41
C ASN A 111 -9.68 25.99 -1.04
N LEU A 112 -8.90 24.90 -1.16
CA LEU A 112 -7.54 24.93 -1.70
C LEU A 112 -7.55 24.63 -3.19
N ASP A 113 -7.78 23.37 -3.56
CA ASP A 113 -7.90 22.95 -4.95
C ASP A 113 -8.46 21.51 -5.05
N LYS A 114 -8.88 21.15 -6.27
CA LYS A 114 -9.49 19.85 -6.56
C LYS A 114 -8.56 18.66 -6.33
N GLU A 115 -7.26 18.85 -6.53
CA GLU A 115 -6.26 17.80 -6.31
C GLU A 115 -6.19 17.45 -4.82
N THR A 116 -6.13 18.47 -3.99
CA THR A 116 -6.07 18.36 -2.53
C THR A 116 -7.36 17.74 -2.00
N GLU A 117 -8.51 18.18 -2.50
CA GLU A 117 -9.81 17.61 -2.16
C GLU A 117 -9.87 16.11 -2.47
N TYR A 118 -9.40 15.71 -3.66
CA TYR A 118 -9.34 14.31 -4.08
C TYR A 118 -8.41 13.48 -3.19
N TYR A 119 -7.15 13.87 -3.04
CA TYR A 119 -6.15 13.04 -2.36
C TYR A 119 -6.35 13.01 -0.84
N THR A 120 -6.86 14.06 -0.22
CA THR A 120 -7.24 14.03 1.21
C THR A 120 -8.41 13.11 1.46
N ALA A 121 -9.39 13.03 0.55
CA ALA A 121 -10.46 12.04 0.63
C ALA A 121 -9.95 10.59 0.49
N VAL A 122 -8.98 10.36 -0.41
CA VAL A 122 -8.26 9.07 -0.50
C VAL A 122 -7.58 8.74 0.83
N MET A 123 -6.88 9.70 1.44
CA MET A 123 -6.20 9.49 2.72
C MET A 123 -7.18 9.21 3.86
N ALA A 124 -8.32 9.91 3.91
CA ALA A 124 -9.36 9.69 4.90
C ALA A 124 -9.87 8.23 4.89
N LEU A 125 -10.08 7.66 3.70
CA LEU A 125 -10.46 6.23 3.55
C LEU A 125 -9.36 5.28 4.07
N LEU A 126 -8.08 5.59 3.81
CA LEU A 126 -6.95 4.82 4.36
C LEU A 126 -6.86 4.92 5.89
N MET A 127 -7.36 6.01 6.48
CA MET A 127 -7.37 6.27 7.92
C MET A 127 -8.58 5.67 8.65
N VAL A 128 -9.40 4.86 7.97
CA VAL A 128 -10.45 4.04 8.62
C VAL A 128 -10.43 2.57 8.18
N ALA A 129 -9.66 2.24 7.14
CA ALA A 129 -9.53 0.89 6.63
C ALA A 129 -8.06 0.50 6.63
N PRO A 130 -7.60 -0.39 7.54
CA PRO A 130 -6.22 -0.87 7.58
C PRO A 130 -5.94 -1.89 6.47
N SER A 131 -6.16 -1.45 5.23
CA SER A 131 -6.09 -2.21 3.98
C SER A 131 -4.88 -1.77 3.15
N ARG A 132 -4.56 -2.47 2.06
CA ARG A 132 -3.51 -1.99 1.16
C ARG A 132 -4.04 -0.82 0.34
N CYS A 133 -3.20 0.18 0.09
CA CYS A 133 -3.53 1.29 -0.80
C CYS A 133 -3.99 0.81 -2.19
N SER A 134 -3.42 -0.29 -2.70
CA SER A 134 -3.85 -0.91 -3.95
C SER A 134 -5.26 -1.49 -3.91
N GLU A 135 -5.76 -1.92 -2.74
CA GLU A 135 -7.12 -2.47 -2.59
C GLU A 135 -8.17 -1.35 -2.62
N LEU A 136 -7.81 -0.15 -2.14
CA LEU A 136 -8.69 1.03 -2.20
C LEU A 136 -9.07 1.40 -3.64
N MET A 137 -8.17 1.14 -4.60
CA MET A 137 -8.40 1.41 -6.03
C MET A 137 -9.47 0.53 -6.66
N SER A 138 -9.92 -0.52 -5.96
CA SER A 138 -11.00 -1.42 -6.39
C SER A 138 -12.35 -1.10 -5.75
N LEU A 139 -12.49 0.01 -5.02
CA LEU A 139 -13.79 0.42 -4.47
C LEU A 139 -14.74 0.93 -5.56
N SER A 140 -16.02 0.58 -5.43
CA SER A 140 -17.10 1.17 -6.23
C SER A 140 -17.63 2.46 -5.58
N VAL A 141 -18.35 3.28 -6.35
CA VAL A 141 -19.06 4.47 -5.82
C VAL A 141 -20.13 4.12 -4.79
N ASN A 142 -20.67 2.90 -4.85
CA ASN A 142 -21.64 2.39 -3.89
C ASN A 142 -20.94 1.54 -2.82
N CYS A 143 -19.81 2.00 -2.29
CA CYS A 143 -19.04 1.23 -1.31
C CYS A 143 -19.60 1.35 0.12
N LEU A 144 -20.44 2.33 0.41
CA LEU A 144 -20.99 2.54 1.75
C LEU A 144 -22.22 1.66 1.99
N GLU A 145 -22.27 1.03 3.16
CA GLU A 145 -23.35 0.14 3.59
C GLU A 145 -23.67 0.40 5.06
N TRP A 146 -24.95 0.38 5.41
CA TRP A 146 -25.44 0.59 6.78
C TRP A 146 -26.06 -0.69 7.29
N GLU A 147 -25.64 -1.15 8.46
CA GLU A 147 -26.24 -2.28 9.17
C GLU A 147 -26.57 -1.87 10.61
N GLU A 148 -27.46 -2.61 11.27
CA GLU A 148 -27.75 -2.41 12.70
C GLU A 148 -26.84 -3.31 13.55
N ASP A 149 -26.25 -2.74 14.59
CA ASP A 149 -25.52 -3.52 15.60
C ASP A 149 -26.49 -4.29 16.53
N SER A 150 -25.94 -5.08 17.45
CA SER A 150 -26.73 -5.84 18.42
C SER A 150 -27.61 -4.98 19.35
N LEU A 151 -27.38 -3.68 19.39
CA LEU A 151 -28.15 -2.70 20.17
C LEU A 151 -29.15 -1.92 19.29
N GLY A 152 -29.23 -2.23 17.99
CA GLY A 152 -30.11 -1.56 17.02
C GLY A 152 -29.57 -0.22 16.52
N ASN A 153 -28.32 0.15 16.81
CA ASN A 153 -27.75 1.38 16.27
C ASN A 153 -27.23 1.15 14.86
N LYS A 154 -27.46 2.12 13.97
CA LYS A 154 -26.93 2.06 12.61
C LYS A 154 -25.41 2.29 12.61
N GLN A 155 -24.68 1.35 12.04
CA GLN A 155 -23.24 1.40 11.86
C GLN A 155 -22.88 1.43 10.38
N LEU A 156 -21.96 2.32 10.03
CA LEU A 156 -21.45 2.47 8.68
C LEU A 156 -20.30 1.48 8.44
N GLY A 157 -20.39 0.72 7.35
CA GLY A 157 -19.33 -0.11 6.81
C GLY A 157 -18.94 0.31 5.39
N ILE A 158 -17.67 0.08 5.04
CA ILE A 158 -17.19 0.18 3.66
C ILE A 158 -17.07 -1.23 3.09
N ARG A 159 -17.84 -1.56 2.05
CA ARG A 159 -17.69 -2.79 1.27
C ARG A 159 -16.29 -2.87 0.69
N TRP A 160 -15.50 -3.81 1.17
CA TRP A 160 -14.11 -3.92 0.80
C TRP A 160 -13.77 -5.31 0.25
N ILE A 161 -13.19 -5.33 -0.94
CA ILE A 161 -12.77 -6.56 -1.62
C ILE A 161 -11.25 -6.70 -1.42
N PRO A 162 -10.77 -7.64 -0.60
CA PRO A 162 -9.34 -7.79 -0.34
C PRO A 162 -8.60 -8.42 -1.54
N ALA A 163 -7.35 -8.00 -1.79
CA ALA A 163 -6.57 -8.45 -2.94
C ALA A 163 -6.05 -9.90 -2.84
N LYS A 164 -6.11 -10.53 -1.66
CA LYS A 164 -5.52 -11.85 -1.38
C LYS A 164 -6.51 -12.82 -0.74
N ASN A 165 -7.28 -13.58 -1.54
CA ASN A 165 -8.16 -14.70 -1.12
C ASN A 165 -9.00 -14.47 0.16
N GLY A 166 -9.15 -13.23 0.61
CA GLY A 166 -9.88 -12.86 1.80
C GLY A 166 -11.35 -12.82 1.45
N LYS A 167 -12.21 -13.04 2.45
CA LYS A 167 -13.65 -12.88 2.24
C LYS A 167 -13.97 -11.40 2.06
N GLU A 168 -14.84 -11.11 1.11
CA GLU A 168 -15.48 -9.80 1.02
C GLU A 168 -16.15 -9.52 2.37
N GLY A 169 -16.06 -8.27 2.82
CA GLY A 169 -16.62 -7.88 4.10
C GLY A 169 -16.66 -6.38 4.29
N LEU A 170 -17.46 -5.97 5.25
CA LEU A 170 -17.55 -4.58 5.67
C LEU A 170 -16.33 -4.21 6.51
N LYS A 171 -15.70 -3.09 6.16
CA LYS A 171 -14.77 -2.38 7.04
C LYS A 171 -15.58 -1.38 7.84
N TRP A 172 -15.86 -1.73 9.09
CA TRP A 172 -16.59 -0.87 10.00
C TRP A 172 -15.85 0.44 10.22
N VAL A 173 -16.60 1.54 10.14
CA VAL A 173 -16.12 2.90 10.35
C VAL A 173 -16.46 3.31 11.78
N PRO A 174 -15.49 3.75 12.59
CA PRO A 174 -15.77 4.29 13.93
C PRO A 174 -16.82 5.40 13.87
N SER A 175 -17.75 5.43 14.82
CA SER A 175 -18.88 6.38 14.80
C SER A 175 -18.43 7.84 14.66
N SER A 176 -17.30 8.23 15.27
CA SER A 176 -16.72 9.56 15.17
C SER A 176 -16.16 9.93 13.78
N MET A 177 -15.97 8.95 12.90
CA MET A 177 -15.42 9.12 11.55
C MET A 177 -16.48 8.96 10.44
N GLN A 178 -17.72 8.59 10.76
CA GLN A 178 -18.73 8.26 9.75
C GLN A 178 -18.99 9.44 8.79
N ASP A 179 -19.20 10.64 9.32
CA ASP A 179 -19.43 11.84 8.50
C ASP A 179 -18.23 12.20 7.61
N VAL A 180 -17.01 12.01 8.14
CA VAL A 180 -15.76 12.24 7.38
C VAL A 180 -15.69 11.30 6.18
N ILE A 181 -16.08 10.04 6.36
CA ILE A 181 -16.05 9.02 5.31
C ILE A 181 -17.17 9.22 4.29
N ILE A 182 -18.37 9.60 4.73
CA ILE A 182 -19.47 9.95 3.82
C ILE A 182 -19.05 11.12 2.92
N GLU A 183 -18.45 12.16 3.51
CA GLU A 183 -17.98 13.32 2.75
C GLU A 183 -16.80 12.95 1.84
N ALA A 184 -15.85 12.13 2.29
CA ALA A 184 -14.75 11.65 1.45
C ALA A 184 -15.25 10.88 0.22
N VAL A 185 -16.20 9.95 0.39
CA VAL A 185 -16.79 9.19 -0.73
C VAL A 185 -17.57 10.12 -1.67
N LYS A 186 -18.28 11.11 -1.12
CA LYS A 186 -18.98 12.12 -1.93
C LYS A 186 -18.01 12.94 -2.78
N ARG A 187 -16.92 13.47 -2.21
CA ARG A 187 -15.89 14.21 -2.94
C ARG A 187 -15.29 13.41 -4.09
N LEU A 188 -14.90 12.15 -3.83
CA LEU A 188 -14.35 11.25 -4.86
C LEU A 188 -15.38 10.92 -5.94
N THR A 189 -16.64 10.73 -5.54
CA THR A 189 -17.74 10.53 -6.48
C THR A 189 -17.89 11.77 -7.36
N ASP A 190 -18.00 12.96 -6.82
CA ASP A 190 -18.22 14.18 -7.60
C ASP A 190 -17.06 14.48 -8.55
N ILE A 191 -15.82 14.39 -8.07
CA ILE A 191 -14.60 14.63 -8.88
C ILE A 191 -14.47 13.60 -10.00
N GLY A 192 -14.75 12.32 -9.73
CA GLY A 192 -14.61 11.24 -10.69
C GLY A 192 -15.76 11.08 -11.69
N ALA A 193 -16.85 11.85 -11.56
CA ALA A 193 -18.08 11.65 -12.32
C ALA A 193 -17.88 11.68 -13.85
N LEU A 194 -17.09 12.63 -14.37
CA LEU A 194 -16.83 12.73 -15.81
C LEU A 194 -15.94 11.59 -16.34
N ALA A 195 -14.98 11.13 -15.54
CA ALA A 195 -14.14 9.98 -15.91
C ALA A 195 -14.99 8.70 -15.97
N ARG A 196 -15.91 8.50 -15.03
CA ARG A 196 -16.85 7.37 -15.06
C ARG A 196 -17.80 7.42 -16.25
N LYS A 197 -18.25 8.60 -16.67
CA LYS A 197 -19.01 8.76 -17.93
C LYS A 197 -18.17 8.35 -19.15
N ALA A 198 -16.90 8.74 -19.20
CA ALA A 198 -15.99 8.35 -20.28
C ALA A 198 -15.73 6.83 -20.29
N ALA A 199 -15.53 6.22 -19.13
CA ALA A 199 -15.38 4.78 -18.99
C ALA A 199 -16.65 4.04 -19.44
N LYS A 200 -17.83 4.49 -19.01
CA LYS A 200 -19.12 3.92 -19.44
C LYS A 200 -19.30 4.01 -20.95
N PHE A 201 -18.95 5.14 -21.56
CA PHE A 201 -18.99 5.29 -23.01
C PHE A 201 -18.07 4.28 -23.71
N ALA A 202 -16.85 4.07 -23.21
CA ALA A 202 -15.93 3.09 -23.76
C ALA A 202 -16.44 1.64 -23.59
N GLU A 203 -17.06 1.31 -22.47
CA GLU A 203 -17.70 0.01 -22.23
C GLU A 203 -18.82 -0.28 -23.26
N GLU A 204 -19.62 0.73 -23.61
CA GLU A 204 -20.76 0.62 -24.52
C GLU A 204 -20.39 0.80 -26.01
N ASN A 205 -19.31 1.52 -26.30
CA ASN A 205 -18.91 1.92 -27.66
C ASN A 205 -17.41 1.62 -27.93
N PRO A 206 -17.00 0.34 -28.03
CA PRO A 206 -15.61 -0.01 -28.27
C PRO A 206 -15.03 0.65 -29.53
N ASN A 207 -13.76 1.04 -29.46
CA ASN A 207 -13.01 1.67 -30.55
C ASN A 207 -13.62 2.98 -31.10
N THR A 208 -14.56 3.60 -30.37
CA THR A 208 -15.21 4.85 -30.77
C THR A 208 -14.68 6.01 -29.95
N VAL A 209 -14.48 7.17 -30.58
CA VAL A 209 -14.02 8.38 -29.90
C VAL A 209 -15.19 9.15 -29.27
N MET A 210 -15.04 9.55 -28.01
CA MET A 210 -16.00 10.43 -27.34
C MET A 210 -15.67 11.89 -27.66
N ILE A 211 -16.52 12.57 -28.44
CA ILE A 211 -16.27 13.93 -28.96
C ILE A 211 -16.74 15.02 -27.98
N SER A 212 -17.81 14.80 -27.21
CA SER A 212 -18.17 15.65 -26.07
C SER A 212 -19.13 14.94 -25.12
N PRO A 213 -18.88 14.96 -23.79
CA PRO A 213 -19.83 14.48 -22.79
C PRO A 213 -21.08 15.37 -22.63
N ASP A 214 -21.07 16.59 -23.17
CA ASP A 214 -22.00 17.69 -22.89
C ASP A 214 -23.03 17.98 -23.99
N GLN A 215 -22.92 17.39 -25.19
CA GLN A 215 -23.80 17.70 -26.34
C GLN A 215 -24.62 16.54 -26.92
N GLY A 216 -24.84 15.49 -26.13
CA GLY A 216 -25.67 14.36 -26.57
C GLY A 216 -24.97 13.49 -27.61
N MET A 217 -25.09 12.19 -27.42
CA MET A 217 -24.51 11.16 -28.30
C MET A 217 -25.00 11.36 -29.74
N GLN A 218 -24.11 11.75 -30.66
CA GLN A 218 -24.28 11.45 -32.07
C GLN A 218 -23.00 10.82 -32.61
N VAL A 219 -22.90 9.51 -32.43
CA VAL A 219 -21.98 8.67 -33.20
C VAL A 219 -22.68 8.43 -34.55
N SER A 220 -22.48 9.32 -35.52
CA SER A 220 -22.92 9.00 -36.89
C SER A 220 -21.89 8.06 -37.51
N HIS A 221 -22.34 6.89 -37.97
CA HIS A 221 -21.49 5.95 -38.72
C HIS A 221 -20.87 6.60 -39.97
N TYR A 222 -21.46 7.68 -40.49
CA TYR A 222 -20.96 8.43 -41.64
C TYR A 222 -19.73 9.31 -41.34
N LEU A 223 -19.50 9.71 -40.09
CA LEU A 223 -18.29 10.46 -39.67
C LEU A 223 -17.06 9.54 -39.44
N SER A 224 -17.25 8.22 -39.48
CA SER A 224 -16.25 7.22 -39.09
C SER A 224 -15.06 7.12 -40.05
N GLN A 225 -15.27 7.42 -41.34
CA GLN A 225 -14.25 7.35 -42.39
C GLN A 225 -13.75 8.71 -42.87
N LYS A 226 -14.32 9.82 -42.39
CA LYS A 226 -13.84 11.15 -42.75
C LYS A 226 -12.40 11.34 -42.22
N PRO A 227 -11.42 11.67 -43.07
CA PRO A 227 -10.11 12.11 -42.61
C PRO A 227 -10.25 13.35 -41.72
N LEU A 228 -9.61 13.30 -40.55
CA LEU A 228 -9.57 14.40 -39.61
C LEU A 228 -8.32 15.25 -39.87
N THR A 229 -8.51 16.56 -39.85
CA THR A 229 -7.40 17.51 -39.80
C THR A 229 -6.74 17.51 -38.42
N GLU A 230 -5.47 17.90 -38.34
CA GLU A 230 -4.77 18.01 -37.05
C GLU A 230 -5.45 19.01 -36.10
N ILE A 231 -6.17 20.01 -36.62
CA ILE A 231 -6.99 20.93 -35.83
C ILE A 231 -8.20 20.21 -35.21
N GLU A 232 -8.92 19.39 -35.98
CA GLU A 232 -10.04 18.58 -35.47
C GLU A 232 -9.54 17.56 -34.42
N ILE A 233 -8.42 16.90 -34.68
CA ILE A 233 -7.79 15.97 -33.73
C ILE A 233 -7.37 16.71 -32.46
N GLY A 234 -6.75 17.88 -32.59
CA GLY A 234 -6.35 18.71 -31.46
C GLY A 234 -7.52 19.11 -30.58
N LYS A 235 -8.67 19.48 -31.17
CA LYS A 235 -9.91 19.75 -30.43
C LYS A 235 -10.40 18.54 -29.65
N VAL A 236 -10.45 17.37 -30.27
CA VAL A 236 -10.88 16.12 -29.60
C VAL A 236 -9.95 15.78 -28.45
N LEU A 237 -8.65 15.93 -28.66
CA LEU A 237 -7.60 15.59 -27.69
C LEU A 237 -7.33 16.67 -26.65
N GLU A 238 -8.03 17.81 -26.66
CA GLU A 238 -7.74 18.97 -25.80
C GLU A 238 -6.26 19.40 -25.88
N ILE A 239 -5.71 19.51 -27.10
CA ILE A 239 -4.35 20.00 -27.40
C ILE A 239 -4.36 20.97 -28.58
N ASN A 240 -3.26 21.72 -28.76
CA ASN A 240 -3.12 22.63 -29.90
C ASN A 240 -2.78 21.86 -31.18
N GLY A 241 -3.74 21.77 -32.10
CA GLY A 241 -3.55 21.22 -33.46
C GLY A 241 -3.23 22.25 -34.54
N LYS A 242 -3.24 23.56 -34.25
CA LYS A 242 -3.06 24.62 -35.27
C LYS A 242 -1.65 24.66 -35.84
N ASN A 243 -0.64 24.35 -35.03
CA ASN A 243 0.77 24.32 -35.41
C ASN A 243 1.27 22.89 -35.69
N GLY A 244 0.33 21.98 -35.86
CA GLY A 244 0.53 20.54 -35.96
C GLY A 244 0.81 19.83 -34.62
N ILE A 245 0.62 18.51 -34.60
CA ILE A 245 0.78 17.64 -33.43
C ILE A 245 2.12 16.91 -33.53
N LYS A 246 3.18 17.51 -32.96
CA LYS A 246 4.56 16.99 -33.02
C LYS A 246 4.90 16.09 -31.84
N THR A 247 4.26 14.93 -31.76
CA THR A 247 4.51 13.96 -30.69
C THR A 247 4.85 12.59 -31.28
N LYS A 248 5.78 11.87 -30.62
CA LYS A 248 6.23 10.54 -31.08
C LYS A 248 5.08 9.55 -31.27
N TRP A 249 4.07 9.61 -30.39
CA TRP A 249 2.90 8.72 -30.50
C TRP A 249 2.02 9.07 -31.70
N PHE A 250 1.86 10.35 -32.02
CA PHE A 250 1.05 10.80 -33.16
C PHE A 250 1.76 10.53 -34.49
N GLU A 251 3.06 10.77 -34.57
CA GLU A 251 3.89 10.43 -35.74
C GLU A 251 3.84 8.93 -36.05
N LYS A 252 3.91 8.09 -35.01
CA LYS A 252 3.73 6.65 -35.13
C LYS A 252 2.34 6.29 -35.67
N LEU A 253 1.28 6.87 -35.09
CA LEU A 253 -0.10 6.63 -35.51
C LEU A 253 -0.33 7.05 -36.97
N MET A 254 0.22 8.19 -37.39
CA MET A 254 0.20 8.65 -38.78
C MET A 254 0.90 7.65 -39.72
N LYS A 255 2.10 7.18 -39.36
CA LYS A 255 2.86 6.22 -40.16
C LYS A 255 2.12 4.89 -40.33
N GLU A 256 1.52 4.37 -39.26
CA GLU A 256 0.76 3.11 -39.26
C GLU A 256 -0.53 3.18 -40.09
N ASN A 257 -1.02 4.39 -40.37
CA ASN A 257 -2.27 4.62 -41.10
C ASN A 257 -2.03 5.42 -42.41
N ASN A 258 -0.85 5.29 -43.03
CA ASN A 258 -0.51 5.90 -44.32
C ASN A 258 -0.74 7.42 -44.39
N GLY A 259 -0.54 8.13 -43.29
CA GLY A 259 -0.71 9.58 -43.18
C GLY A 259 -2.16 10.05 -43.07
N VAL A 260 -3.13 9.15 -42.89
CA VAL A 260 -4.55 9.50 -42.78
C VAL A 260 -5.12 9.02 -41.45
N ILE A 261 -5.63 9.95 -40.64
CA ILE A 261 -6.31 9.64 -39.38
C ILE A 261 -7.80 9.90 -39.57
N THR A 262 -8.61 8.87 -39.33
CA THR A 262 -10.07 9.00 -39.26
C THR A 262 -10.55 8.95 -37.82
N SER A 263 -11.83 9.26 -37.59
CA SER A 263 -12.47 9.11 -36.27
C SER A 263 -12.33 7.68 -35.72
N ASN A 264 -12.39 6.65 -36.58
CA ASN A 264 -12.20 5.25 -36.18
C ASN A 264 -10.76 4.94 -35.78
N VAL A 265 -9.77 5.45 -36.53
CA VAL A 265 -8.36 5.25 -36.20
C VAL A 265 -8.06 5.88 -34.85
N LEU A 266 -8.52 7.13 -34.65
CA LEU A 266 -8.34 7.83 -33.38
C LEU A 266 -9.10 7.14 -32.23
N GLY A 267 -10.34 6.71 -32.46
CA GLY A 267 -11.15 5.99 -31.48
C GLY A 267 -10.52 4.68 -31.04
N LYS A 268 -10.01 3.87 -31.98
CA LYS A 268 -9.29 2.63 -31.68
C LYS A 268 -8.03 2.91 -30.85
N TYR A 269 -7.22 3.88 -31.25
CA TYR A 269 -6.01 4.25 -30.51
C TYR A 269 -6.33 4.68 -29.07
N LEU A 270 -7.32 5.54 -28.88
CA LEU A 270 -7.69 6.04 -27.56
C LEU A 270 -8.32 4.92 -26.70
N TYR A 271 -9.18 4.10 -27.28
CA TYR A 271 -9.75 2.93 -26.61
C TYR A 271 -8.62 2.03 -26.09
N GLU A 272 -7.70 1.60 -26.96
CA GLU A 272 -6.54 0.79 -26.55
C GLU A 272 -5.67 1.50 -25.49
N LYS A 273 -5.43 2.81 -25.61
CA LYS A 273 -4.61 3.60 -24.66
C LYS A 273 -5.17 3.56 -23.23
N TYR A 274 -6.49 3.66 -23.05
CA TYR A 274 -7.10 3.72 -21.72
C TYR A 274 -7.53 2.35 -21.21
N THR A 275 -8.04 1.45 -22.05
CA THR A 275 -8.46 0.12 -21.60
C THR A 275 -7.28 -0.78 -21.25
N SER A 276 -6.13 -0.62 -21.92
CA SER A 276 -4.90 -1.38 -21.60
C SER A 276 -4.33 -1.11 -20.21
N LYS A 277 -4.77 -0.02 -19.55
CA LYS A 277 -4.43 0.27 -18.15
C LYS A 277 -5.15 -0.62 -17.15
N PHE A 278 -6.14 -1.40 -17.60
CA PHE A 278 -6.94 -2.30 -16.79
C PHE A 278 -6.70 -3.74 -17.25
N ASN A 279 -6.07 -4.55 -16.38
CA ASN A 279 -5.73 -5.94 -16.70
C ASN A 279 -6.96 -6.82 -17.00
N TYR A 280 -8.15 -6.42 -16.53
CA TYR A 280 -9.38 -7.21 -16.60
C TYR A 280 -10.54 -6.42 -17.24
N TRP A 281 -10.23 -5.47 -18.13
CA TRP A 281 -11.21 -4.62 -18.81
C TRP A 281 -12.47 -5.41 -19.27
N PRO A 282 -13.70 -4.95 -18.96
CA PRO A 282 -14.08 -3.64 -18.39
C PRO A 282 -13.99 -3.54 -16.86
N TYR A 283 -13.46 -4.54 -16.18
CA TYR A 283 -13.37 -4.58 -14.71
C TYR A 283 -12.03 -4.06 -14.22
N ILE A 284 -12.05 -3.43 -13.03
CA ILE A 284 -10.84 -2.89 -12.38
C ILE A 284 -10.17 -3.89 -11.44
N ASP A 285 -10.83 -5.02 -11.17
CA ASP A 285 -10.38 -6.07 -10.27
C ASP A 285 -10.40 -7.44 -10.95
N LYS A 286 -9.63 -8.38 -10.41
CA LYS A 286 -9.49 -9.74 -10.95
C LYS A 286 -10.78 -10.55 -10.85
N ASN A 287 -11.59 -10.30 -9.82
CA ASN A 287 -12.81 -11.05 -9.54
C ASN A 287 -14.00 -10.54 -10.38
N LYS A 288 -13.81 -9.43 -11.11
CA LYS A 288 -14.82 -8.80 -11.98
C LYS A 288 -16.02 -8.29 -11.20
N ASN A 289 -15.76 -7.71 -10.03
CA ASN A 289 -16.79 -7.19 -9.14
C ASN A 289 -17.16 -5.73 -9.45
N VAL A 290 -16.20 -4.93 -9.92
CA VAL A 290 -16.39 -3.49 -10.15
C VAL A 290 -15.96 -3.12 -11.56
N LYS A 291 -16.88 -2.55 -12.33
CA LYS A 291 -16.55 -1.99 -13.66
C LYS A 291 -15.78 -0.68 -13.53
N ALA A 292 -15.01 -0.33 -14.56
CA ALA A 292 -14.31 0.96 -14.60
C ALA A 292 -15.30 2.14 -14.46
N SER A 293 -16.47 2.05 -15.08
CA SER A 293 -17.56 3.03 -14.96
C SER A 293 -18.16 3.17 -13.54
N GLU A 294 -17.84 2.26 -12.63
CA GLU A 294 -18.33 2.25 -11.24
C GLU A 294 -17.23 2.56 -10.22
N ALA A 295 -15.97 2.69 -10.67
CA ALA A 295 -14.80 2.87 -9.82
C ALA A 295 -14.80 4.23 -9.08
N LEU A 296 -14.66 4.20 -7.76
CA LEU A 296 -14.70 5.39 -6.91
C LEU A 296 -13.52 6.34 -7.20
N LEU A 297 -12.31 5.78 -7.35
CA LEU A 297 -11.06 6.53 -7.51
C LEU A 297 -10.74 6.89 -8.98
N LEU A 298 -11.72 6.88 -9.87
CA LEU A 298 -11.47 7.18 -11.28
C LEU A 298 -11.39 8.70 -11.50
N PHE A 299 -10.43 9.16 -12.29
CA PHE A 299 -10.35 10.57 -12.73
C PHE A 299 -9.82 10.66 -14.18
N ARG A 300 -9.87 11.84 -14.80
CA ARG A 300 -9.40 12.05 -16.17
C ARG A 300 -7.89 12.28 -16.19
N GLU A 301 -7.23 11.91 -17.27
CA GLU A 301 -5.87 12.38 -17.56
C GLU A 301 -5.85 13.90 -17.53
N ASN A 302 -4.88 14.47 -16.80
CA ASN A 302 -4.75 15.90 -16.51
C ASN A 302 -5.86 16.52 -15.63
N GLU A 303 -6.66 15.73 -14.88
CA GLU A 303 -7.70 16.29 -13.97
C GLU A 303 -7.12 17.29 -12.95
N PHE A 304 -5.87 17.08 -12.55
CA PHE A 304 -5.17 17.83 -11.51
C PHE A 304 -3.94 18.59 -12.04
N HIS A 305 -3.81 18.77 -13.35
CA HIS A 305 -2.64 19.44 -13.93
C HIS A 305 -2.88 20.95 -14.04
N ASP A 306 -1.90 21.76 -13.62
CA ASP A 306 -2.03 23.23 -13.64
C ASP A 306 -2.04 23.79 -15.07
N ASP A 307 -1.14 23.29 -15.95
CA ASP A 307 -0.98 23.81 -17.32
C ASP A 307 -1.86 23.15 -18.40
N PHE A 308 -2.42 21.96 -18.17
CA PHE A 308 -3.09 21.18 -19.20
C PHE A 308 -4.54 20.89 -18.85
N LEU A 309 -5.43 21.11 -19.83
CA LEU A 309 -6.84 20.78 -19.68
C LEU A 309 -7.06 19.26 -19.49
N PRO A 310 -8.00 18.87 -18.62
CA PRO A 310 -8.41 17.48 -18.47
C PRO A 310 -8.92 16.88 -19.78
N LYS A 311 -8.45 15.67 -20.12
CA LYS A 311 -8.87 14.96 -21.33
C LYS A 311 -10.26 14.39 -21.15
N LYS A 312 -11.27 14.98 -21.80
CA LYS A 312 -12.69 14.64 -21.60
C LYS A 312 -13.02 13.15 -21.79
N PHE A 313 -12.39 12.48 -22.75
CA PHE A 313 -12.58 11.07 -23.12
C PHE A 313 -11.77 10.07 -22.30
N SER A 314 -10.97 10.55 -21.34
CA SER A 314 -10.03 9.71 -20.61
C SER A 314 -10.58 9.23 -19.28
N PHE A 315 -10.01 8.13 -18.80
CA PHE A 315 -10.25 7.60 -17.48
C PHE A 315 -9.01 6.85 -17.00
N ILE A 316 -8.57 7.11 -15.78
CA ILE A 316 -7.41 6.49 -15.15
C ILE A 316 -7.67 6.29 -13.66
N LEU A 317 -7.01 5.27 -13.08
CA LEU A 317 -6.89 5.10 -11.64
C LEU A 317 -5.57 5.72 -11.15
N PRO A 318 -5.51 6.20 -9.89
CA PRO A 318 -4.24 6.60 -9.30
C PRO A 318 -3.34 5.37 -9.11
N THR A 319 -2.05 5.60 -8.98
CA THR A 319 -1.10 4.56 -8.54
C THR A 319 -0.74 4.79 -7.08
N VAL A 320 -0.20 3.76 -6.42
CA VAL A 320 0.26 3.88 -5.03
C VAL A 320 1.36 4.95 -4.92
N ASN A 321 2.22 5.04 -5.94
CA ASN A 321 3.24 6.07 -6.02
C ASN A 321 2.63 7.46 -6.12
N LEU A 322 1.61 7.64 -6.97
CA LEU A 322 0.94 8.93 -7.12
C LEU A 322 0.29 9.39 -5.80
N ILE A 323 -0.34 8.47 -5.06
CA ILE A 323 -0.91 8.77 -3.74
C ILE A 323 0.20 9.11 -2.73
N ASN A 324 1.27 8.30 -2.69
CA ASN A 324 2.40 8.55 -1.79
C ASN A 324 3.10 9.87 -2.08
N ASP A 325 3.25 10.25 -3.35
CA ASP A 325 3.92 11.49 -3.73
C ASP A 325 3.21 12.73 -3.17
N ARG A 326 1.90 12.64 -2.92
CA ARG A 326 1.08 13.72 -2.34
C ARG A 326 1.25 13.90 -0.84
N PHE A 327 1.57 12.82 -0.12
CA PHE A 327 1.65 12.84 1.36
C PHE A 327 3.05 12.56 1.91
N CYS A 328 3.97 12.07 1.09
CA CYS A 328 5.35 11.79 1.47
C CYS A 328 6.28 12.76 0.74
N TYR A 329 6.65 13.85 1.41
CA TYR A 329 7.64 14.78 0.87
C TYR A 329 8.95 14.06 0.52
N SER A 330 9.57 14.47 -0.58
CA SER A 330 10.78 13.86 -1.13
C SER A 330 11.64 14.91 -1.81
N ASP A 331 12.87 15.12 -1.30
CA ASP A 331 13.83 16.09 -1.87
C ASP A 331 14.20 15.77 -3.32
N THR A 332 14.15 14.49 -3.71
CA THR A 332 14.42 14.03 -5.09
C THR A 332 13.27 14.29 -6.05
N ARG A 333 12.07 14.59 -5.53
CA ARG A 333 10.85 14.83 -6.31
C ARG A 333 10.12 16.07 -5.76
N PRO A 334 10.76 17.24 -5.81
CA PRO A 334 10.16 18.48 -5.30
C PRO A 334 8.89 18.83 -6.07
N LYS A 335 8.02 19.61 -5.43
CA LYS A 335 6.71 20.08 -5.92
C LYS A 335 5.67 18.99 -6.16
N THR A 336 5.88 17.79 -5.63
CA THR A 336 4.92 16.69 -5.78
C THR A 336 3.99 16.51 -4.58
N SER A 337 4.42 16.94 -3.39
CA SER A 337 3.65 16.80 -2.15
C SER A 337 2.67 17.96 -1.94
N LEU A 338 1.52 17.66 -1.36
CA LEU A 338 0.53 18.67 -0.98
C LEU A 338 1.03 19.56 0.17
N TRP A 339 1.92 19.03 1.01
CA TRP A 339 2.57 19.79 2.09
C TRP A 339 3.39 20.94 1.53
N GLU A 340 4.24 20.65 0.56
CA GLU A 340 5.05 21.67 -0.13
C GLU A 340 4.16 22.60 -0.97
N LYS A 341 3.16 22.06 -1.69
CA LYS A 341 2.23 22.84 -2.51
C LYS A 341 1.52 23.95 -1.71
N HIS A 342 1.10 23.62 -0.48
CA HIS A 342 0.35 24.53 0.39
C HIS A 342 1.20 25.17 1.50
N CYS A 343 2.52 25.01 1.46
CA CYS A 343 3.45 25.52 2.47
C CYS A 343 3.09 25.08 3.90
N ILE A 344 2.61 23.84 4.07
CA ILE A 344 2.23 23.27 5.36
C ILE A 344 3.40 22.47 5.93
N THR A 345 3.91 22.91 7.07
CA THR A 345 5.03 22.27 7.79
C THR A 345 4.65 21.88 9.21
N THR A 346 5.44 21.00 9.80
CA THR A 346 5.41 20.73 11.25
C THR A 346 5.90 21.95 12.03
N SER A 347 5.73 21.93 13.34
CA SER A 347 6.27 22.89 14.31
C SER A 347 7.78 23.11 14.19
N LYS A 348 8.50 22.14 13.62
CA LYS A 348 9.95 22.20 13.35
C LYS A 348 10.30 22.81 11.99
N GLY A 349 9.30 23.19 11.18
CA GLY A 349 9.49 23.70 9.83
C GLY A 349 9.75 22.61 8.78
N GLU A 350 9.48 21.34 9.09
CA GLU A 350 9.72 20.22 8.19
C GLU A 350 8.44 19.83 7.43
N PHE A 351 8.57 19.45 6.16
CA PHE A 351 7.45 18.85 5.42
C PHE A 351 7.21 17.40 5.86
N VAL A 352 5.95 17.04 5.98
CA VAL A 352 5.51 15.71 6.45
C VAL A 352 5.89 14.62 5.43
N ARG A 353 6.32 13.46 5.94
CA ARG A 353 6.73 12.28 5.16
C ARG A 353 5.85 11.07 5.45
N LEU A 354 4.59 11.13 5.03
CA LEU A 354 3.58 10.12 5.31
C LEU A 354 3.28 9.23 4.09
N LEU A 355 3.68 7.97 4.14
CA LEU A 355 3.28 6.98 3.13
C LEU A 355 1.88 6.45 3.43
N SER A 356 1.14 6.07 2.39
CA SER A 356 -0.16 5.39 2.52
C SER A 356 -0.11 4.13 3.40
N HIS A 357 1.04 3.45 3.47
CA HIS A 357 1.22 2.27 4.32
C HIS A 357 1.36 2.62 5.82
N ASN A 358 1.79 3.83 6.17
CA ASN A 358 1.81 4.29 7.56
C ASN A 358 0.41 4.34 8.18
N ALA A 359 -0.62 4.69 7.40
CA ALA A 359 -2.02 4.66 7.87
C ALA A 359 -2.42 3.26 8.38
N ARG A 360 -2.03 2.21 7.65
CA ARG A 360 -2.29 0.81 8.05
C ARG A 360 -1.55 0.42 9.33
N HIS A 361 -0.30 0.85 9.49
CA HIS A 361 0.47 0.64 10.72
C HIS A 361 -0.16 1.37 11.90
N TRP A 362 -0.50 2.65 11.72
CA TRP A 362 -1.12 3.50 12.73
C TRP A 362 -2.44 2.91 13.21
N LEU A 363 -3.36 2.58 12.29
CA LEU A 363 -4.65 1.97 12.64
C LEU A 363 -4.51 0.64 13.37
N SER A 364 -3.61 -0.22 12.90
CA SER A 364 -3.40 -1.53 13.55
C SER A 364 -2.88 -1.34 14.98
N THR A 365 -1.90 -0.44 15.16
CA THR A 365 -1.35 -0.16 16.49
C THR A 365 -2.38 0.51 17.40
N LYS A 366 -3.22 1.42 16.89
CA LYS A 366 -4.28 2.06 17.68
C LYS A 366 -5.39 1.08 18.05
N ALA A 367 -5.76 0.14 17.16
CA ALA A 367 -6.72 -0.91 17.46
C ALA A 367 -6.21 -1.88 18.55
N GLU A 368 -4.95 -2.28 18.46
CA GLU A 368 -4.28 -3.07 19.50
C GLU A 368 -4.25 -2.33 20.86
N ARG A 369 -3.93 -1.03 20.87
CA ARG A 369 -4.01 -0.19 22.07
C ARG A 369 -5.43 -0.06 22.62
N GLY A 370 -6.42 -0.08 21.73
CA GLY A 370 -7.84 -0.09 22.08
C GLY A 370 -8.37 -1.45 22.54
N GLY A 371 -7.52 -2.49 22.62
CA GLY A 371 -7.91 -3.82 23.09
C GLY A 371 -8.65 -4.68 22.07
N MET A 372 -8.56 -4.38 20.78
CA MET A 372 -9.15 -5.22 19.73
C MET A 372 -8.47 -6.59 19.71
N ASP A 373 -9.25 -7.67 19.68
CA ASP A 373 -8.71 -9.02 19.62
C ASP A 373 -7.97 -9.30 18.29
N GLU A 374 -6.98 -10.19 18.35
CA GLU A 374 -6.08 -10.43 17.21
C GLU A 374 -6.81 -10.95 15.95
N LEU A 375 -7.85 -11.78 16.13
CA LEU A 375 -8.61 -12.36 15.02
C LEU A 375 -9.48 -11.27 14.35
N THR A 376 -10.19 -10.47 15.14
CA THR A 376 -10.97 -9.33 14.64
C THR A 376 -10.07 -8.33 13.93
N LEU A 377 -8.91 -8.00 14.49
CA LEU A 377 -7.95 -7.11 13.84
C LEU A 377 -7.42 -7.71 12.53
N ALA A 378 -7.11 -9.01 12.50
CA ALA A 378 -6.66 -9.68 11.28
C ALA A 378 -7.75 -9.63 10.19
N ASN A 379 -9.01 -9.88 10.54
CA ASN A 379 -10.15 -9.80 9.63
C ASN A 379 -10.41 -8.36 9.15
N TRP A 380 -10.41 -7.40 10.09
CA TRP A 380 -10.58 -5.97 9.79
C TRP A 380 -9.43 -5.43 8.92
N ALA A 381 -8.21 -5.94 9.06
CA ALA A 381 -7.07 -5.59 8.19
C ALA A 381 -6.95 -6.45 6.91
N GLY A 382 -7.84 -7.42 6.70
CA GLY A 382 -7.81 -8.31 5.53
C GLY A 382 -6.54 -9.17 5.45
N ARG A 383 -6.05 -9.64 6.60
CA ARG A 383 -4.87 -10.52 6.69
C ARG A 383 -5.29 -11.98 6.54
N ALA A 384 -4.45 -12.77 5.88
CA ALA A 384 -4.69 -14.20 5.69
C ALA A 384 -4.36 -15.01 6.96
N ARG A 385 -3.48 -14.49 7.82
CA ARG A 385 -3.03 -15.15 9.05
C ARG A 385 -2.96 -14.13 10.18
N ILE A 386 -3.35 -14.55 11.38
CA ILE A 386 -3.23 -13.73 12.61
C ILE A 386 -1.78 -13.29 12.85
N ALA A 387 -0.81 -14.18 12.61
CA ALA A 387 0.62 -13.88 12.75
C ALA A 387 1.10 -12.67 11.91
N ASP A 388 0.36 -12.27 10.87
CA ASP A 388 0.68 -11.08 10.08
C ASP A 388 0.36 -9.77 10.84
N ASN A 389 -0.35 -9.81 11.98
CA ASN A 389 -0.59 -8.64 12.86
C ASN A 389 0.71 -8.08 13.42
N LYS A 390 1.65 -8.96 13.80
CA LYS A 390 2.93 -8.61 14.42
C LYS A 390 3.73 -7.56 13.65
N ALA A 391 3.70 -7.60 12.32
CA ALA A 391 4.40 -6.64 11.48
C ALA A 391 3.84 -5.20 11.58
N TYR A 392 2.67 -5.01 12.18
CA TYR A 392 1.95 -3.75 12.28
C TYR A 392 1.69 -3.29 13.72
N ASP A 393 2.03 -4.11 14.71
CA ASP A 393 1.97 -3.75 16.12
C ASP A 393 3.27 -3.04 16.52
N HIS A 394 3.19 -1.72 16.65
CA HIS A 394 4.30 -0.87 17.06
C HIS A 394 4.19 -0.41 18.51
N ARG A 395 3.37 -1.08 19.34
CA ARG A 395 3.43 -0.89 20.79
C ARG A 395 4.82 -1.26 21.31
N THR A 396 5.28 -0.56 22.34
CA THR A 396 6.50 -0.94 23.04
C THR A 396 6.29 -2.23 23.83
N GLU A 397 7.37 -2.92 24.18
CA GLU A 397 7.25 -4.12 25.01
C GLU A 397 6.76 -3.78 26.42
N GLU A 398 7.03 -2.57 26.91
CA GLU A 398 6.45 -2.04 28.14
C GLU A 398 4.92 -1.92 28.01
N GLU A 399 4.41 -1.30 26.93
CA GLU A 399 2.96 -1.21 26.68
C GLU A 399 2.30 -2.60 26.60
N LYS A 400 2.95 -3.57 25.94
CA LYS A 400 2.43 -4.95 25.85
C LYS A 400 2.45 -5.66 27.21
N SER A 401 3.54 -5.50 27.96
CA SER A 401 3.68 -6.08 29.30
C SER A 401 2.65 -5.50 30.27
N GLU A 402 2.38 -4.20 30.19
CA GLU A 402 1.37 -3.52 31.00
C GLU A 402 -0.05 -3.98 30.63
N ALA A 403 -0.36 -4.13 29.34
CA ALA A 403 -1.65 -4.69 28.90
C ALA A 403 -1.86 -6.12 29.42
N VAL A 404 -0.83 -6.98 29.37
CA VAL A 404 -0.87 -8.33 29.93
C VAL A 404 -1.00 -8.30 31.46
N ARG A 405 -0.28 -7.41 32.14
CA ARG A 405 -0.39 -7.20 33.58
C ARG A 405 -1.82 -6.85 33.97
N ASN A 406 -2.45 -5.91 33.29
CA ASN A 406 -3.82 -5.48 33.62
C ASN A 406 -4.87 -6.58 33.39
N LEU A 407 -4.60 -7.52 32.48
CA LEU A 407 -5.49 -8.67 32.25
C LEU A 407 -5.26 -9.82 33.24
N LEU A 408 -4.01 -10.04 33.67
CA LEU A 408 -3.62 -11.19 34.50
C LEU A 408 -3.54 -10.89 35.99
N ILE A 409 -3.32 -9.64 36.38
CA ILE A 409 -3.09 -9.23 37.77
C ILE A 409 -4.27 -8.34 38.20
N PRO A 410 -5.15 -8.82 39.08
CA PRO A 410 -6.13 -7.97 39.76
C PRO A 410 -5.45 -6.75 40.39
N GLU A 411 -6.05 -5.56 40.31
CA GLU A 411 -5.47 -4.33 40.91
C GLU A 411 -5.16 -4.50 42.41
N ASP A 412 -5.93 -5.34 43.09
CA ASP A 412 -5.81 -5.64 44.53
C ASP A 412 -5.14 -6.99 44.82
N ALA A 413 -4.43 -7.60 43.85
CA ALA A 413 -3.85 -8.92 44.00
C ALA A 413 -2.87 -8.95 45.18
N SER A 414 -3.22 -9.71 46.21
CA SER A 414 -2.37 -9.90 47.38
C SER A 414 -1.08 -10.63 47.00
N LEU A 415 -0.06 -10.56 47.85
CA LEU A 415 1.17 -11.35 47.69
C LEU A 415 0.83 -12.86 47.52
N LEU A 416 -0.18 -13.35 48.24
CA LEU A 416 -0.62 -14.73 48.16
C LEU A 416 -1.23 -15.06 46.79
N ASP A 417 -2.05 -14.15 46.25
CA ASP A 417 -2.65 -14.30 44.92
C ASP A 417 -1.57 -14.33 43.83
N LYS A 418 -0.56 -13.47 43.95
CA LYS A 418 0.60 -13.47 43.03
C LYS A 418 1.36 -14.79 43.07
N ILE A 419 1.57 -15.35 44.25
CA ILE A 419 2.22 -16.66 44.41
C ILE A 419 1.37 -17.78 43.78
N HIS A 420 0.07 -17.83 44.10
CA HIS A 420 -0.84 -18.86 43.60
C HIS A 420 -1.01 -18.84 42.07
N LEU A 421 -0.98 -17.65 41.48
CA LEU A 421 -1.12 -17.43 40.04
C LEU A 421 0.21 -17.45 39.28
N ASN A 422 1.34 -17.77 39.96
CA ASN A 422 2.69 -17.71 39.40
C ASN A 422 3.03 -16.36 38.75
N LEU A 423 2.56 -15.27 39.35
CA LEU A 423 2.84 -13.89 38.92
C LEU A 423 4.17 -13.41 39.54
N PRO A 424 4.88 -12.47 38.88
CA PRO A 424 6.08 -11.88 39.45
C PRO A 424 5.80 -11.18 40.78
N VAL A 425 6.54 -11.56 41.83
CA VAL A 425 6.51 -10.92 43.14
C VAL A 425 7.62 -9.89 43.23
N THR A 426 7.27 -8.62 43.36
CA THR A 426 8.25 -7.54 43.46
C THR A 426 8.82 -7.46 44.88
N TYR A 427 9.96 -6.81 45.04
CA TYR A 427 10.48 -6.50 46.37
C TYR A 427 9.57 -5.57 47.17
N GLU A 428 8.79 -4.71 46.50
CA GLU A 428 7.77 -3.88 47.14
C GLU A 428 6.63 -4.72 47.73
N ASP A 429 6.23 -5.81 47.04
CA ASP A 429 5.25 -6.78 47.57
C ASP A 429 5.72 -7.46 48.86
N LEU A 430 7.03 -7.45 49.12
CA LEU A 430 7.67 -7.97 50.33
C LEU A 430 7.97 -6.87 51.37
N GLY A 431 7.47 -5.66 51.16
CA GLY A 431 7.70 -4.51 52.04
C GLY A 431 9.09 -3.89 51.92
N LYS A 432 9.81 -4.12 50.81
CA LYS A 432 11.16 -3.58 50.59
C LYS A 432 11.14 -2.43 49.59
N ASN A 433 11.81 -1.33 49.95
CA ASN A 433 11.92 -0.15 49.11
C ASN A 433 13.12 -0.26 48.14
N ARG A 434 13.08 -1.26 47.25
CA ARG A 434 14.05 -1.43 46.15
C ARG A 434 13.38 -2.02 44.91
N ILE A 435 13.89 -1.70 43.73
CA ILE A 435 13.41 -2.26 42.47
C ILE A 435 13.98 -3.66 42.28
N GLY A 436 13.11 -4.65 42.06
CA GLY A 436 13.52 -6.02 41.77
C GLY A 436 12.37 -7.02 41.92
N ILE A 437 12.62 -8.26 41.53
CA ILE A 437 11.67 -9.38 41.59
C ILE A 437 12.31 -10.48 42.43
N ALA A 438 11.55 -11.03 43.36
CA ALA A 438 11.96 -12.18 44.14
C ALA A 438 11.64 -13.49 43.41
N THR A 439 12.53 -14.47 43.50
CA THR A 439 12.29 -15.82 42.98
C THR A 439 11.55 -16.63 44.03
N ILE A 440 10.37 -17.14 43.68
CA ILE A 440 9.55 -17.94 44.61
C ILE A 440 9.77 -19.41 44.31
N THR A 441 10.08 -20.17 45.37
CA THR A 441 10.30 -21.60 45.33
C THR A 441 9.43 -22.30 46.39
N GLU A 442 9.29 -23.62 46.29
CA GLU A 442 8.57 -24.41 47.30
C GLU A 442 9.15 -24.29 48.73
N ILE A 443 10.41 -23.86 48.84
CA ILE A 443 11.15 -23.77 50.11
C ILE A 443 11.13 -22.34 50.67
N GLY A 444 10.69 -21.35 49.88
CA GLY A 444 10.60 -19.96 50.30
C GLY A 444 10.93 -18.95 49.20
N ILE A 445 11.11 -17.70 49.63
CA ILE A 445 11.35 -16.54 48.78
C ILE A 445 12.86 -16.27 48.73
N CYS A 446 13.44 -16.34 47.54
CA CYS A 446 14.85 -16.05 47.30
C CYS A 446 15.00 -14.66 46.70
N GLU A 447 15.86 -13.87 47.32
CA GLU A 447 16.18 -12.52 46.88
C GLU A 447 17.60 -12.50 46.33
N HIS A 448 17.78 -11.86 45.18
CA HIS A 448 19.08 -11.63 44.56
C HIS A 448 19.45 -10.15 44.69
N ASP A 449 20.66 -9.88 45.17
CA ASP A 449 21.22 -8.54 45.31
C ASP A 449 21.80 -7.97 44.01
#